data_AF-A0A7W0VU74-F1
#
_entry.id   AF-A0A7W0VU74-F1
#
_cell.length_a   1.000
_cell.length_b   1.000
_cell.length_c   1.000
_cell.angle_alpha   90.00
_cell.angle_beta   90.00
_cell.angle_gamma   90.00
#
_symmetry.space_group_name_H-M   'P 1'
#
loop_
_entity.id
_entity.type
_entity.pdbx_description
1 polymer ?
#
loop_
_entity_poly.entity_id
_entity_poly.type
_entity_poly.pdbx_seq_one_letter_code
_entity_poly.pdbx_strand_id
1 'polypeptide(L)'
;MSRSWIVALVLLVARLAVAAPPDEQALDHVNAYRAAAGLAAVRLDPALSKGCMEHAKYMLLNRDTDAMVGLAAHKQRPELPGATPAGAKCGKAADLYPGVTSLTIAIDGWMGGIYHRRPMLDPGLKTIGVGYATLPDGSLMAALMFGESTKKGAWPVRYPAADQTRVPLEYANEIPNPIPGQGTGGYPITLQFPAFDEVTGVRASLTEGKTKVPFHLSDPEHLATSFGQYGVVSVIPKRLLAPNQRYTVRIDATWKGKPQTWTWSFTTLSLRTLDASDETAMAGAIGIPSVVKGTVTYGGMMNTETAFLQIGKSKQGTYEMLSVLIPIAVWKQLAGKAKPASFKGKTVEVQATPTLVQQKYLNLKIAEAEQLRVLR
;
A
#
# COMPACT_ATOMS: atom_id res chain seq x y z
N MET A 1 10.95 32.66 -66.55
CA MET A 1 11.55 31.90 -65.44
C MET A 1 10.54 31.86 -64.29
N SER A 2 9.65 30.86 -64.25
CA SER A 2 8.71 30.67 -63.14
C SER A 2 9.38 29.80 -62.06
N ARG A 3 9.36 30.27 -60.81
CA ARG A 3 9.84 29.52 -59.65
C ARG A 3 8.65 28.82 -59.00
N SER A 4 8.57 27.51 -59.16
CA SER A 4 7.63 26.65 -58.43
C SER A 4 8.13 26.46 -57.00
N TRP A 5 7.29 26.80 -56.02
CA TRP A 5 7.55 26.52 -54.61
C TRP A 5 6.97 25.15 -54.26
N ILE A 6 7.84 24.19 -53.92
CA ILE A 6 7.41 22.91 -53.34
C ILE A 6 7.24 23.13 -51.84
N VAL A 7 5.99 23.11 -51.37
CA VAL A 7 5.68 23.04 -49.94
C VAL A 7 5.82 21.58 -49.52
N ALA A 8 6.88 21.26 -48.77
CA ALA A 8 7.04 19.97 -48.14
C ALA A 8 6.13 19.88 -46.92
N LEU A 9 5.06 19.08 -47.03
CA LEU A 9 4.17 18.76 -45.91
C LEU A 9 4.85 17.70 -45.02
N VAL A 10 5.40 18.11 -43.88
CA VAL A 10 5.93 17.19 -42.87
C VAL A 10 4.75 16.67 -42.05
N LEU A 11 4.34 15.42 -42.31
CA LEU A 11 3.36 14.70 -41.50
C LEU A 11 4.02 14.26 -40.18
N LEU A 12 3.74 15.00 -39.10
CA LEU A 12 4.12 14.62 -37.75
C LEU A 12 3.13 13.54 -37.25
N VAL A 13 3.48 12.27 -37.37
CA VAL A 13 2.69 11.18 -36.78
C VAL A 13 3.01 11.11 -35.28
N ALA A 14 2.12 11.65 -34.45
CA ALA A 14 2.18 11.45 -33.01
C ALA A 14 1.90 9.97 -32.71
N ARG A 15 2.93 9.22 -32.30
CA ARG A 15 2.74 7.87 -31.74
C ARG A 15 2.11 8.02 -30.35
N LEU A 16 0.86 7.61 -30.22
CA LEU A 16 0.27 7.36 -28.89
C LEU A 16 1.09 6.25 -28.24
N ALA A 17 1.75 6.55 -27.12
CA ALA A 17 2.42 5.53 -26.32
C ALA A 17 1.35 4.59 -25.76
N VAL A 18 1.38 3.32 -26.20
CA VAL A 18 0.56 2.26 -25.60
C VAL A 18 1.11 2.03 -24.19
N ALA A 19 0.24 2.08 -23.18
CA ALA A 19 0.64 1.76 -21.81
C ALA A 19 1.21 0.34 -21.74
N ALA A 20 2.28 0.15 -20.97
CA ALA A 20 2.88 -1.16 -20.77
C ALA A 20 1.83 -2.17 -20.25
N PRO A 21 1.92 -3.47 -20.60
CA PRO A 21 1.10 -4.51 -20.01
C PRO A 21 1.10 -4.47 -18.46
N PRO A 22 0.01 -4.86 -17.78
CA PRO A 22 -0.07 -4.81 -16.32
C PRO A 22 1.05 -5.55 -15.59
N ASP A 23 1.52 -6.67 -16.13
CA ASP A 23 2.63 -7.46 -15.57
C ASP A 23 3.99 -6.78 -15.75
N GLU A 24 4.22 -6.05 -16.83
CA GLU A 24 5.39 -5.19 -16.98
C GLU A 24 5.34 -4.00 -15.99
N GLN A 25 4.18 -3.36 -15.82
CA GLN A 25 4.02 -2.32 -14.79
C GLN A 25 4.28 -2.86 -13.38
N ALA A 26 3.82 -4.08 -13.10
CA ALA A 26 4.08 -4.77 -11.84
C ALA A 26 5.59 -5.05 -11.64
N LEU A 27 6.27 -5.56 -12.68
CA LEU A 27 7.71 -5.79 -12.67
C LEU A 27 8.49 -4.50 -12.38
N ASP A 28 8.17 -3.43 -13.09
CA ASP A 28 8.82 -2.13 -12.94
C ASP A 28 8.65 -1.59 -11.51
N HIS A 29 7.46 -1.76 -10.94
CA HIS A 29 7.16 -1.30 -9.59
C HIS A 29 7.86 -2.12 -8.50
N VAL A 30 7.93 -3.45 -8.64
CA VAL A 30 8.78 -4.29 -7.78
C VAL A 30 10.25 -3.87 -7.88
N ASN A 31 10.74 -3.62 -9.10
CA ASN A 31 12.12 -3.22 -9.32
C ASN A 31 12.43 -1.81 -8.79
N ALA A 32 11.45 -0.90 -8.75
CA ALA A 32 11.60 0.41 -8.11
C ALA A 32 11.82 0.27 -6.60
N TYR A 33 11.07 -0.60 -5.93
CA TYR A 33 11.28 -0.90 -4.50
C TYR A 33 12.63 -1.57 -4.23
N ARG A 34 13.00 -2.53 -5.07
CA ARG A 34 14.30 -3.21 -4.97
C ARG A 34 15.46 -2.22 -5.18
N ALA A 35 15.36 -1.33 -6.17
CA ALA A 35 16.36 -0.29 -6.41
C ALA A 35 16.48 0.68 -5.22
N ALA A 36 15.36 1.10 -4.63
CA ALA A 36 15.37 1.95 -3.43
C ALA A 36 16.10 1.25 -2.26
N ALA A 37 15.94 -0.07 -2.12
CA ALA A 37 16.63 -0.89 -1.12
C ALA A 37 18.09 -1.26 -1.50
N GLY A 38 18.60 -0.82 -2.66
CA GLY A 38 19.95 -1.15 -3.13
C GLY A 38 20.09 -2.59 -3.64
N LEU A 39 18.99 -3.21 -4.06
CA LEU A 39 18.93 -4.60 -4.54
C LEU A 39 18.91 -4.66 -6.07
N ALA A 40 19.47 -5.75 -6.60
CA ALA A 40 19.44 -6.02 -8.04
C ALA A 40 18.01 -6.23 -8.54
N ALA A 41 17.72 -5.74 -9.76
CA ALA A 41 16.45 -5.96 -10.42
C ALA A 41 16.18 -7.45 -10.64
N VAL A 42 14.90 -7.83 -10.57
CA VAL A 42 14.38 -9.14 -10.99
C VAL A 42 13.82 -9.05 -12.41
N ARG A 43 13.56 -10.21 -13.01
CA ARG A 43 12.86 -10.34 -14.29
C ARG A 43 11.61 -11.21 -14.14
N LEU A 44 10.66 -11.06 -15.06
CA LEU A 44 9.56 -12.01 -15.18
C LEU A 44 10.10 -13.39 -15.57
N ASP A 45 9.53 -14.43 -14.97
CA ASP A 45 9.70 -15.81 -15.36
C ASP A 45 8.42 -16.31 -16.04
N PRO A 46 8.46 -16.64 -17.35
CA PRO A 46 7.26 -17.03 -18.08
C PRO A 46 6.53 -18.25 -17.49
N ALA A 47 7.26 -19.20 -16.89
CA ALA A 47 6.65 -20.39 -16.31
C ALA A 47 5.96 -20.06 -14.97
N LEU A 48 6.58 -19.22 -14.13
CA LEU A 48 5.94 -18.73 -12.91
C LEU A 48 4.72 -17.86 -13.22
N SER A 49 4.85 -16.91 -14.17
CA SER A 49 3.73 -16.05 -14.59
C SER A 49 2.58 -16.86 -15.16
N LYS A 50 2.84 -17.90 -15.98
CA LYS A 50 1.80 -18.81 -16.46
C LYS A 50 1.02 -19.45 -15.29
N GLY A 51 1.74 -20.00 -14.31
CA GLY A 51 1.10 -20.56 -13.11
C GLY A 51 0.25 -19.54 -12.36
N CYS A 52 0.74 -18.31 -12.22
CA CYS A 52 0.00 -17.27 -11.53
C CYS A 52 -1.21 -16.75 -12.30
N MET A 53 -1.16 -16.69 -13.63
CA MET A 53 -2.32 -16.40 -14.47
C MET A 53 -3.39 -17.49 -14.32
N GLU A 54 -2.98 -18.76 -14.33
CA GLU A 54 -3.89 -19.88 -14.09
C GLU A 54 -4.53 -19.81 -12.70
N HIS A 55 -3.76 -19.43 -11.66
CA HIS A 55 -4.31 -19.28 -10.32
C HIS A 55 -5.22 -18.05 -10.17
N ALA A 56 -4.90 -16.93 -10.79
CA ALA A 56 -5.77 -15.76 -10.81
C ALA A 56 -7.12 -16.08 -11.48
N LYS A 57 -7.10 -16.86 -12.57
CA LYS A 57 -8.31 -17.38 -13.21
C LYS A 57 -9.09 -18.32 -12.29
N TYR A 58 -8.42 -19.21 -11.55
CA TYR A 58 -9.06 -20.05 -10.54
C TYR A 58 -9.76 -19.20 -9.46
N MET A 59 -9.11 -18.15 -8.95
CA MET A 59 -9.73 -17.24 -7.98
C MET A 59 -10.98 -16.56 -8.57
N LEU A 60 -10.90 -16.08 -9.82
CA LEU A 60 -12.04 -15.45 -10.51
C LEU A 60 -13.23 -16.40 -10.66
N LEU A 61 -12.98 -17.65 -11.05
CA LEU A 61 -14.03 -18.67 -11.28
C LEU A 61 -14.71 -19.13 -9.99
N ASN A 62 -14.02 -19.02 -8.85
CA ASN A 62 -14.48 -19.53 -7.56
C ASN A 62 -14.73 -18.42 -6.52
N ARG A 63 -14.78 -17.15 -6.95
CA ARG A 63 -14.84 -15.95 -6.09
C ARG A 63 -15.99 -15.93 -5.08
N ASP A 64 -17.09 -16.59 -5.40
CA ASP A 64 -18.32 -16.62 -4.60
C ASP A 64 -18.47 -17.93 -3.77
N THR A 65 -17.36 -18.64 -3.54
CA THR A 65 -17.33 -19.95 -2.85
C THR A 65 -16.47 -19.92 -1.59
N ASP A 66 -16.62 -20.95 -0.76
CA ASP A 66 -15.78 -21.16 0.43
C ASP A 66 -14.30 -21.40 0.10
N ALA A 67 -13.95 -21.69 -1.15
CA ALA A 67 -12.57 -21.82 -1.60
C ALA A 67 -11.79 -20.50 -1.54
N MET A 68 -12.47 -19.34 -1.46
CA MET A 68 -11.85 -18.01 -1.47
C MET A 68 -11.87 -17.32 -0.10
N VAL A 69 -12.34 -17.98 0.96
CA VAL A 69 -12.42 -17.40 2.29
C VAL A 69 -11.07 -17.45 3.02
N GLY A 70 -10.54 -16.29 3.39
CA GLY A 70 -9.30 -16.18 4.16
C GLY A 70 -8.12 -16.90 3.49
N LEU A 71 -7.39 -17.72 4.25
CA LEU A 71 -6.23 -18.46 3.74
C LEU A 71 -6.60 -19.60 2.78
N ALA A 72 -7.89 -19.94 2.60
CA ALA A 72 -8.30 -20.98 1.66
C ALA A 72 -7.92 -20.64 0.21
N ALA A 73 -7.84 -19.33 -0.13
CA ALA A 73 -7.46 -18.86 -1.46
C ALA A 73 -6.09 -19.39 -1.93
N HIS A 74 -5.17 -19.70 -1.01
CA HIS A 74 -3.87 -20.28 -1.32
C HIS A 74 -3.91 -21.76 -1.77
N LYS A 75 -5.06 -22.43 -1.67
CA LYS A 75 -5.21 -23.84 -2.03
C LYS A 75 -6.24 -24.02 -3.14
N GLN A 76 -5.76 -24.40 -4.32
CA GLN A 76 -6.65 -24.90 -5.35
C GLN A 76 -7.23 -26.27 -4.94
N ARG A 77 -8.52 -26.44 -5.17
CA ARG A 77 -9.23 -27.71 -5.01
C ARG A 77 -9.39 -28.34 -6.40
N PRO A 78 -8.86 -29.55 -6.66
CA PRO A 78 -8.80 -30.13 -8.00
C PRO A 78 -10.16 -30.28 -8.71
N GLU A 79 -11.24 -30.42 -7.95
CA GLU A 79 -12.61 -30.56 -8.44
C GLU A 79 -13.25 -29.24 -8.89
N LEU A 80 -12.67 -28.09 -8.51
CA LEU A 80 -13.23 -26.78 -8.82
C LEU A 80 -12.75 -26.25 -10.19
N PRO A 81 -13.60 -25.46 -10.89
CA PRO A 81 -13.27 -24.94 -12.20
C PRO A 81 -11.95 -24.16 -12.24
N GLY A 82 -11.16 -24.39 -13.28
CA GLY A 82 -9.88 -23.72 -13.50
C GLY A 82 -8.72 -24.23 -12.66
N ALA A 83 -8.91 -25.31 -11.90
CA ALA A 83 -7.82 -25.91 -11.15
C ALA A 83 -6.77 -26.51 -12.09
N THR A 84 -5.49 -26.18 -11.86
CA THR A 84 -4.36 -26.70 -12.63
C THR A 84 -3.16 -26.98 -11.73
N PRO A 85 -2.24 -27.89 -12.10
CA PRO A 85 -1.03 -28.12 -11.31
C PRO A 85 -0.13 -26.87 -11.18
N ALA A 86 0.04 -26.09 -12.24
CA ALA A 86 0.86 -24.88 -12.21
C ALA A 86 0.19 -23.75 -11.42
N GLY A 87 -1.13 -23.61 -11.53
CA GLY A 87 -1.92 -22.70 -10.71
C GLY A 87 -1.90 -23.07 -9.22
N ALA A 88 -2.00 -24.35 -8.88
CA ALA A 88 -1.89 -24.81 -7.49
C ALA A 88 -0.51 -24.51 -6.90
N LYS A 89 0.57 -24.61 -7.70
CA LYS A 89 1.92 -24.21 -7.30
C LYS A 89 2.00 -22.72 -7.01
N CYS A 90 1.44 -21.86 -7.88
CA CYS A 90 1.43 -20.42 -7.62
C CYS A 90 0.58 -20.09 -6.39
N GLY A 91 -0.65 -20.59 -6.27
CA GLY A 91 -1.51 -20.28 -5.13
C GLY A 91 -0.90 -20.60 -3.77
N LYS A 92 -0.16 -21.71 -3.69
CA LYS A 92 0.52 -22.10 -2.45
C LYS A 92 1.67 -21.15 -2.07
N ALA A 93 2.33 -20.53 -3.04
CA ALA A 93 3.62 -19.85 -2.85
C ALA A 93 3.58 -18.34 -3.10
N ALA A 94 2.51 -17.83 -3.71
CA ALA A 94 2.38 -16.43 -4.10
C ALA A 94 1.75 -15.58 -3.00
N ASP A 95 2.08 -14.31 -3.05
CA ASP A 95 1.30 -13.26 -2.42
C ASP A 95 0.01 -13.06 -3.25
N LEU A 96 -1.15 -13.02 -2.59
CA LEU A 96 -2.47 -12.93 -3.23
C LEU A 96 -3.17 -11.64 -2.83
N TYR A 97 -3.89 -11.03 -3.79
CA TYR A 97 -4.72 -9.85 -3.53
C TYR A 97 -6.01 -9.92 -4.37
N PRO A 98 -7.10 -10.46 -3.81
CA PRO A 98 -8.39 -10.49 -4.49
C PRO A 98 -9.07 -9.11 -4.48
N GLY A 99 -9.59 -8.66 -5.62
CA GLY A 99 -10.37 -7.42 -5.74
C GLY A 99 -9.55 -6.12 -5.70
N VAL A 100 -8.28 -6.16 -6.12
CA VAL A 100 -7.42 -4.96 -6.16
C VAL A 100 -7.67 -4.12 -7.41
N THR A 101 -7.53 -2.80 -7.35
CA THR A 101 -7.77 -1.92 -8.51
C THR A 101 -6.65 -1.94 -9.57
N SER A 102 -5.41 -2.26 -9.17
CA SER A 102 -4.28 -2.45 -10.08
C SER A 102 -3.20 -3.32 -9.43
N LEU A 103 -2.29 -3.86 -10.24
CA LEU A 103 -1.14 -4.62 -9.72
C LEU A 103 -0.14 -3.74 -8.96
N THR A 104 0.00 -2.47 -9.32
CA THR A 104 0.85 -1.52 -8.57
C THR A 104 0.32 -1.30 -7.16
N ILE A 105 -1.01 -1.18 -6.99
CA ILE A 105 -1.64 -1.08 -5.67
C ILE A 105 -1.49 -2.38 -4.87
N ALA A 106 -1.55 -3.55 -5.52
CA ALA A 106 -1.28 -4.82 -4.83
C ALA A 106 0.16 -4.87 -4.29
N ILE A 107 1.13 -4.46 -5.10
CA ILE A 107 2.54 -4.41 -4.70
C ILE A 107 2.75 -3.38 -3.58
N ASP A 108 2.13 -2.20 -3.64
CA ASP A 108 2.16 -1.22 -2.54
C ASP A 108 1.62 -1.83 -1.24
N GLY A 109 0.52 -2.57 -1.33
CA GLY A 109 -0.10 -3.28 -0.20
C GLY A 109 0.82 -4.35 0.39
N TRP A 110 1.38 -5.25 -0.43
CA TRP A 110 2.33 -6.27 0.01
C TRP A 110 3.60 -5.65 0.61
N MET A 111 4.11 -4.58 -0.01
CA MET A 111 5.20 -3.79 0.52
C MET A 111 4.84 -3.04 1.79
N GLY A 112 3.58 -2.80 2.10
CA GLY A 112 3.13 -2.18 3.35
C GLY A 112 2.96 -3.16 4.52
N GLY A 113 3.10 -4.46 4.28
CA GLY A 113 3.17 -5.51 5.31
C GLY A 113 4.60 -5.95 5.63
N ILE A 114 4.75 -6.98 6.47
CA ILE A 114 6.07 -7.55 6.80
C ILE A 114 6.30 -8.92 6.14
N TYR A 115 5.25 -9.74 6.03
CA TYR A 115 5.37 -11.10 5.55
C TYR A 115 5.46 -11.15 4.02
N HIS A 116 4.61 -10.38 3.33
CA HIS A 116 4.60 -10.27 1.86
C HIS A 116 5.81 -9.45 1.35
N ARG A 117 6.26 -8.44 2.11
CA ARG A 117 7.48 -7.66 1.78
C ARG A 117 8.75 -8.51 1.77
N ARG A 118 8.90 -9.41 2.76
CA ARG A 118 10.13 -10.19 2.99
C ARG A 118 10.68 -10.88 1.74
N PRO A 119 9.91 -11.71 1.00
CA PRO A 119 10.43 -12.37 -0.19
C PRO A 119 10.74 -11.39 -1.34
N MET A 120 9.98 -10.29 -1.45
CA MET A 120 10.20 -9.27 -2.49
C MET A 120 11.54 -8.54 -2.35
N LEU A 121 11.99 -8.33 -1.11
CA LEU A 121 13.26 -7.68 -0.78
C LEU A 121 14.41 -8.66 -0.49
N ASP A 122 14.26 -9.95 -0.85
CA ASP A 122 15.37 -10.89 -0.77
C ASP A 122 16.48 -10.51 -1.80
N PRO A 123 17.72 -10.22 -1.37
CA PRO A 123 18.86 -9.93 -2.25
C PRO A 123 19.21 -11.05 -3.23
N GLY A 124 18.92 -12.29 -2.87
CA GLY A 124 19.19 -13.48 -3.66
C GLY A 124 18.14 -13.77 -4.73
N LEU A 125 16.97 -13.11 -4.68
CA LEU A 125 15.88 -13.24 -5.65
C LEU A 125 16.30 -12.77 -7.04
N LYS A 126 15.96 -13.55 -8.07
CA LYS A 126 16.28 -13.25 -9.48
C LYS A 126 15.06 -13.12 -10.38
N THR A 127 13.99 -13.82 -10.06
CA THR A 127 12.81 -13.88 -10.90
C THR A 127 11.53 -13.78 -10.09
N ILE A 128 10.47 -13.29 -10.74
CA ILE A 128 9.11 -13.28 -10.21
C ILE A 128 8.14 -13.78 -11.27
N GLY A 129 7.00 -14.32 -10.85
CA GLY A 129 5.84 -14.60 -11.69
C GLY A 129 4.70 -13.68 -11.32
N VAL A 130 4.06 -13.08 -12.31
CA VAL A 130 2.92 -12.18 -12.12
C VAL A 130 1.70 -12.81 -12.80
N GLY A 131 0.57 -12.81 -12.10
CA GLY A 131 -0.70 -13.30 -12.61
C GLY A 131 -1.86 -12.41 -12.21
N TYR A 132 -2.81 -12.23 -13.12
CA TYR A 132 -4.02 -11.49 -12.84
C TYR A 132 -5.23 -11.98 -13.64
N ALA A 133 -6.42 -11.75 -13.12
CA ALA A 133 -7.68 -11.96 -13.82
C ALA A 133 -8.66 -10.83 -13.49
N THR A 134 -9.25 -10.22 -14.52
CA THR A 134 -10.15 -9.08 -14.36
C THR A 134 -11.55 -9.53 -13.95
N LEU A 135 -12.08 -8.91 -12.90
CA LEU A 135 -13.45 -9.04 -12.42
C LEU A 135 -14.42 -8.17 -13.25
N PRO A 136 -15.74 -8.45 -13.22
CA PRO A 136 -16.72 -7.65 -13.98
C PRO A 136 -16.72 -6.16 -13.65
N ASP A 137 -16.31 -5.77 -12.44
CA ASP A 137 -16.21 -4.37 -12.00
C ASP A 137 -14.87 -3.70 -12.36
N GLY A 138 -13.99 -4.41 -13.06
CA GLY A 138 -12.67 -3.93 -13.48
C GLY A 138 -11.56 -4.15 -12.44
N SER A 139 -11.87 -4.58 -11.22
CA SER A 139 -10.85 -4.98 -10.25
C SER A 139 -10.17 -6.30 -10.65
N LEU A 140 -9.07 -6.64 -9.99
CA LEU A 140 -8.20 -7.76 -10.34
C LEU A 140 -8.14 -8.78 -9.21
N MET A 141 -8.13 -10.05 -9.60
CA MET A 141 -7.58 -11.14 -8.79
C MET A 141 -6.07 -11.18 -9.05
N ALA A 142 -5.23 -10.76 -8.12
CA ALA A 142 -3.78 -10.66 -8.33
C ALA A 142 -2.99 -11.76 -7.60
N ALA A 143 -1.92 -12.24 -8.23
CA ALA A 143 -0.97 -13.18 -7.66
C ALA A 143 0.47 -12.81 -8.04
N LEU A 144 1.38 -12.77 -7.06
CA LEU A 144 2.81 -12.53 -7.24
C LEU A 144 3.61 -13.67 -6.60
N MET A 145 4.27 -14.47 -7.42
CA MET A 145 5.12 -15.57 -6.96
C MET A 145 6.59 -15.20 -7.09
N PHE A 146 7.38 -15.57 -6.09
CA PHE A 146 8.83 -15.34 -6.09
C PHE A 146 9.56 -16.60 -6.58
N GLY A 147 10.53 -16.40 -7.47
CA GLY A 147 11.44 -17.47 -7.90
C GLY A 147 12.43 -17.86 -6.80
N GLU A 148 13.29 -18.82 -7.12
CA GLU A 148 14.30 -19.28 -6.16
C GLU A 148 15.30 -18.17 -5.79
N SER A 149 15.64 -18.11 -4.50
CA SER A 149 16.66 -17.21 -3.97
C SER A 149 18.00 -17.92 -3.86
N THR A 150 19.05 -17.29 -4.40
CA THR A 150 20.41 -17.86 -4.43
C THR A 150 21.15 -17.80 -3.08
N LYS A 151 20.51 -17.33 -1.99
CA LYS A 151 21.08 -16.99 -0.66
C LYS A 151 22.24 -15.97 -0.66
N LYS A 152 22.80 -15.64 -1.82
CA LYS A 152 23.85 -14.64 -2.01
C LYS A 152 23.24 -13.24 -2.13
N GLY A 153 23.84 -12.28 -1.46
CA GLY A 153 23.53 -10.86 -1.64
C GLY A 153 23.95 -10.00 -0.45
N ALA A 154 23.67 -8.71 -0.54
CA ALA A 154 24.00 -7.75 0.49
C ALA A 154 22.99 -7.85 1.64
N TRP A 155 23.43 -8.46 2.74
CA TRP A 155 22.66 -8.62 3.97
C TRP A 155 23.30 -7.81 5.11
N PRO A 156 22.52 -7.31 6.09
CA PRO A 156 21.05 -7.29 6.11
C PRO A 156 20.45 -6.21 5.19
N VAL A 157 19.17 -6.38 4.84
CA VAL A 157 18.38 -5.39 4.08
C VAL A 157 17.54 -4.58 5.04
N ARG A 158 17.70 -3.26 5.00
CA ARG A 158 16.88 -2.30 5.75
C ARG A 158 15.78 -1.75 4.84
N TYR A 159 14.56 -1.68 5.37
CA TYR A 159 13.45 -1.05 4.67
C TYR A 159 12.50 -0.33 5.66
N PRO A 160 12.02 0.91 5.41
CA PRO A 160 12.42 1.81 4.34
C PRO A 160 13.93 1.98 4.24
N ALA A 161 14.44 2.20 3.04
CA ALA A 161 15.86 2.35 2.81
C ALA A 161 16.41 3.61 3.47
N ALA A 162 17.74 3.67 3.63
CA ALA A 162 18.38 4.87 4.16
C ALA A 162 18.12 6.07 3.26
N ASP A 163 17.70 7.16 3.90
CA ASP A 163 17.33 8.43 3.26
C ASP A 163 16.21 8.31 2.23
N GLN A 164 15.45 7.20 2.26
CA GLN A 164 14.26 7.04 1.43
C GLN A 164 13.27 8.14 1.75
N THR A 165 12.77 8.80 0.71
CA THR A 165 11.69 9.79 0.81
C THR A 165 10.37 9.17 0.37
N ARG A 166 9.26 9.83 0.69
CA ARG A 166 7.92 9.40 0.30
C ARG A 166 7.52 8.03 0.85
N VAL A 167 7.99 7.70 2.06
CA VAL A 167 7.56 6.49 2.75
C VAL A 167 6.08 6.63 3.16
N PRO A 168 5.22 5.62 2.89
CA PRO A 168 3.83 5.67 3.33
C PRO A 168 3.68 5.80 4.84
N LEU A 169 2.49 6.17 5.30
CA LEU A 169 2.26 6.54 6.69
C LEU A 169 1.77 5.38 7.54
N GLU A 170 1.11 4.41 6.93
CA GLU A 170 0.30 3.40 7.60
C GLU A 170 0.69 1.97 7.23
N TYR A 171 0.41 1.06 8.15
CA TYR A 171 0.52 -0.38 7.95
C TYR A 171 -0.53 -0.84 6.94
N ALA A 172 -0.14 -1.65 5.94
CA ALA A 172 -1.11 -2.22 5.00
C ALA A 172 -1.89 -3.36 5.66
N ASN A 173 -3.11 -3.62 5.20
CA ASN A 173 -3.88 -4.76 5.68
C ASN A 173 -3.17 -6.07 5.28
N GLU A 174 -2.67 -6.83 6.25
CA GLU A 174 -1.90 -8.07 6.03
C GLU A 174 -2.55 -9.24 6.77
N ILE A 175 -2.66 -10.40 6.11
CA ILE A 175 -3.09 -11.66 6.72
C ILE A 175 -1.94 -12.66 6.60
N PRO A 176 -1.40 -13.18 7.72
CA PRO A 176 -1.76 -12.85 9.10
C PRO A 176 -1.28 -11.46 9.53
N ASN A 177 -2.04 -10.76 10.39
CA ASN A 177 -1.64 -9.45 10.90
C ASN A 177 -0.70 -9.61 12.12
N PRO A 178 0.53 -9.05 12.10
CA PRO A 178 1.49 -9.11 13.20
C PRO A 178 1.19 -8.15 14.35
N ILE A 179 0.25 -7.21 14.18
CA ILE A 179 -0.13 -6.27 15.23
C ILE A 179 -1.04 -6.99 16.25
N PRO A 180 -0.73 -6.93 17.57
CA PRO A 180 -1.55 -7.56 18.59
C PRO A 180 -3.03 -7.22 18.46
N GLY A 181 -3.89 -8.22 18.54
CA GLY A 181 -5.34 -8.04 18.41
C GLY A 181 -5.83 -7.71 16.99
N GLN A 182 -5.03 -7.96 15.95
CA GLN A 182 -5.35 -7.60 14.55
C GLN A 182 -5.56 -6.08 14.36
N GLY A 183 -4.79 -5.27 15.09
CA GLY A 183 -4.90 -3.82 15.08
C GLY A 183 -4.33 -3.14 13.83
N THR A 184 -4.36 -1.80 13.84
CA THR A 184 -3.74 -0.93 12.84
C THR A 184 -2.43 -0.32 13.38
N GLY A 185 -1.62 0.28 12.50
CA GLY A 185 -0.36 0.88 12.90
C GLY A 185 0.24 1.78 11.81
N GLY A 186 1.39 2.35 12.10
CA GLY A 186 2.19 3.08 11.12
C GLY A 186 2.93 2.14 10.16
N TYR A 187 3.47 2.71 9.09
CA TYR A 187 4.20 1.93 8.08
C TYR A 187 5.35 1.12 8.72
N PRO A 188 5.48 -0.19 8.42
CA PRO A 188 6.41 -1.03 9.15
C PRO A 188 7.84 -0.80 8.67
N ILE A 189 8.77 -0.82 9.63
CA ILE A 189 10.20 -0.71 9.41
C ILE A 189 10.83 -2.08 9.69
N THR A 190 11.61 -2.60 8.76
CA THR A 190 12.17 -3.95 8.81
C THR A 190 13.69 -3.93 8.64
N LEU A 191 14.37 -4.79 9.40
CA LEU A 191 15.76 -5.19 9.14
C LEU A 191 15.78 -6.70 8.90
N GLN A 192 16.06 -7.09 7.67
CA GLN A 192 15.97 -8.47 7.21
C GLN A 192 17.35 -9.08 7.02
N PHE A 193 17.54 -10.24 7.62
CA PHE A 193 18.69 -11.12 7.54
C PHE A 193 18.35 -12.36 6.69
N PRO A 194 19.33 -13.20 6.31
CA PRO A 194 19.02 -14.50 5.73
C PRO A 194 18.05 -15.28 6.61
N ALA A 195 17.08 -15.96 6.00
CA ALA A 195 15.90 -16.49 6.69
C ALA A 195 16.21 -17.40 7.90
N PHE A 196 17.34 -18.10 7.89
CA PHE A 196 17.74 -19.06 8.93
C PHE A 196 19.01 -18.67 9.66
N ASP A 197 19.51 -17.44 9.46
CA ASP A 197 20.61 -16.93 10.28
C ASP A 197 20.10 -16.63 11.69
N GLU A 198 20.91 -16.96 12.69
CA GLU A 198 20.62 -16.63 14.08
C GLU A 198 20.84 -15.13 14.34
N VAL A 199 19.79 -14.47 14.82
CA VAL A 199 19.77 -13.05 15.20
C VAL A 199 19.16 -12.96 16.59
N THR A 200 19.93 -12.46 17.56
CA THR A 200 19.53 -12.47 18.98
C THR A 200 19.81 -11.13 19.67
N GLY A 201 19.22 -10.94 20.85
CA GLY A 201 19.43 -9.76 21.69
C GLY A 201 18.91 -8.47 21.06
N VAL A 202 17.83 -8.56 20.27
CA VAL A 202 17.30 -7.45 19.49
C VAL A 202 16.76 -6.35 20.41
N ARG A 203 17.21 -5.11 20.17
CA ARG A 203 16.66 -3.88 20.77
C ARG A 203 16.47 -2.84 19.69
N ALA A 204 15.38 -2.08 19.77
CA ALA A 204 15.08 -1.05 18.79
C ALA A 204 14.72 0.29 19.46
N SER A 205 14.91 1.38 18.72
CA SER A 205 14.34 2.68 19.03
C SER A 205 13.92 3.39 17.74
N LEU A 206 12.81 4.12 17.80
CA LEU A 206 12.30 4.95 16.72
C LEU A 206 12.07 6.36 17.26
N THR A 207 12.59 7.36 16.55
CA THR A 207 12.41 8.77 16.93
C THR A 207 11.96 9.64 15.77
N GLU A 208 11.16 10.64 16.10
CA GLU A 208 10.84 11.80 15.29
C GLU A 208 11.65 12.98 15.85
N GLY A 209 12.77 13.32 15.22
CA GLY A 209 13.74 14.23 15.83
C GLY A 209 14.21 13.71 17.20
N LYS A 210 13.86 14.41 18.28
CA LYS A 210 14.16 14.02 19.68
C LYS A 210 13.03 13.24 20.35
N THR A 211 11.85 13.17 19.74
CA THR A 211 10.66 12.55 20.33
C THR A 211 10.66 11.05 20.08
N LYS A 212 10.46 10.24 21.13
CA LYS A 212 10.32 8.79 20.98
C LYS A 212 8.96 8.43 20.40
N VAL A 213 8.95 7.54 19.42
CA VAL A 213 7.73 7.02 18.79
C VAL A 213 7.47 5.63 19.35
N PRO A 214 6.31 5.37 20.00
CA PRO A 214 5.96 4.03 20.44
C PRO A 214 5.72 3.08 19.26
N PHE A 215 6.18 1.84 19.37
CA PHE A 215 6.01 0.79 18.36
C PHE A 215 5.74 -0.59 18.98
N HIS A 216 5.29 -1.51 18.15
CA HIS A 216 5.35 -2.96 18.37
C HIS A 216 6.67 -3.48 17.79
N LEU A 217 7.38 -4.28 18.57
CA LEU A 217 8.61 -4.95 18.15
C LEU A 217 8.30 -6.44 17.98
N SER A 218 8.77 -7.01 16.88
CA SER A 218 8.92 -8.44 16.75
C SER A 218 10.25 -8.77 16.10
N ASP A 219 10.79 -9.94 16.42
CA ASP A 219 12.10 -10.38 15.97
C ASP A 219 12.16 -11.92 15.94
N PRO A 220 13.27 -12.54 15.50
CA PRO A 220 13.37 -14.00 15.41
C PRO A 220 13.27 -14.74 16.75
N GLU A 221 13.58 -14.09 17.89
CA GLU A 221 13.38 -14.64 19.25
C GLU A 221 11.96 -14.37 19.77
N HIS A 222 11.33 -13.29 19.31
CA HIS A 222 10.01 -12.83 19.74
C HIS A 222 9.08 -12.63 18.53
N LEU A 223 8.56 -13.74 18.00
CA LEU A 223 7.70 -13.74 16.82
C LEU A 223 6.38 -12.99 17.07
N ALA A 224 5.93 -12.19 16.11
CA ALA A 224 4.65 -11.49 16.20
C ALA A 224 3.44 -12.44 16.14
N THR A 225 3.55 -13.51 15.36
CA THR A 225 2.52 -14.54 15.18
C THR A 225 3.16 -15.92 15.09
N SER A 226 2.35 -16.98 15.02
CA SER A 226 2.86 -18.33 14.69
C SER A 226 3.35 -18.47 13.25
N PHE A 227 3.09 -17.48 12.39
CA PHE A 227 3.61 -17.46 11.03
C PHE A 227 5.10 -17.13 11.03
N GLY A 228 5.87 -17.84 10.20
CA GLY A 228 7.31 -17.70 10.15
C GLY A 228 7.74 -16.28 9.79
N GLN A 229 8.27 -15.56 10.78
CA GLN A 229 8.90 -14.25 10.60
C GLN A 229 10.33 -14.40 10.03
N TYR A 230 10.98 -15.54 10.32
CA TYR A 230 12.36 -15.85 9.92
C TYR A 230 13.33 -14.75 10.42
N GLY A 231 14.48 -14.55 9.78
CA GLY A 231 15.46 -13.51 10.09
C GLY A 231 14.97 -12.05 9.90
N VAL A 232 13.70 -11.71 10.13
CA VAL A 232 13.19 -10.33 10.03
C VAL A 232 13.02 -9.76 11.44
N VAL A 233 13.63 -8.61 11.69
CA VAL A 233 13.27 -7.70 12.79
C VAL A 233 12.26 -6.69 12.26
N SER A 234 11.15 -6.50 12.97
CA SER A 234 10.06 -5.60 12.60
C SER A 234 9.76 -4.57 13.70
N VAL A 235 9.70 -3.31 13.31
CA VAL A 235 9.34 -2.15 14.13
C VAL A 235 8.09 -1.52 13.50
N ILE A 236 6.93 -1.72 14.13
CA ILE A 236 5.63 -1.22 13.63
C ILE A 236 5.16 -0.11 14.56
N PRO A 237 5.18 1.17 14.14
CA PRO A 237 4.68 2.28 14.96
C PRO A 237 3.24 2.03 15.43
N LYS A 238 2.92 2.37 16.69
CA LYS A 238 1.57 2.15 17.27
C LYS A 238 0.49 3.07 16.69
N ARG A 239 0.90 4.11 15.95
CA ARG A 239 0.02 5.05 15.26
C ARG A 239 0.58 5.33 13.88
N LEU A 240 -0.23 5.91 13.00
CA LEU A 240 0.21 6.44 11.72
C LEU A 240 1.42 7.36 11.91
N LEU A 241 2.39 7.26 11.00
CA LEU A 241 3.50 8.18 10.97
C LEU A 241 3.01 9.56 10.52
N ALA A 242 3.50 10.62 11.14
CA ALA A 242 3.24 11.99 10.71
C ALA A 242 3.75 12.21 9.25
N PRO A 243 3.00 12.93 8.41
CA PRO A 243 3.41 13.23 7.04
C PRO A 243 4.58 14.21 6.99
N ASN A 244 5.38 14.14 5.92
CA ASN A 244 6.53 15.01 5.65
C ASN A 244 7.55 15.08 6.80
N GLN A 245 7.76 13.97 7.49
CA GLN A 245 8.54 13.94 8.70
C GLN A 245 9.69 12.95 8.59
N ARG A 246 10.85 13.34 9.14
CA ARG A 246 12.02 12.49 9.19
C ARG A 246 12.01 11.67 10.47
N TYR A 247 12.08 10.36 10.32
CA TYR A 247 12.21 9.39 11.39
C TYR A 247 13.61 8.79 11.40
N THR A 248 14.13 8.50 12.58
CA THR A 248 15.39 7.77 12.75
C THR A 248 15.13 6.49 13.51
N VAL A 249 15.54 5.38 12.94
CA VAL A 249 15.47 4.06 13.56
C VAL A 249 16.87 3.60 13.91
N ARG A 250 16.98 2.99 15.08
CA ARG A 250 18.17 2.27 15.54
C ARG A 250 17.75 0.87 15.93
N ILE A 251 18.50 -0.13 15.45
CA ILE A 251 18.37 -1.53 15.83
C ILE A 251 19.74 -2.01 16.29
N ASP A 252 19.79 -2.59 17.48
CA ASP A 252 20.94 -3.29 18.04
C ASP A 252 20.61 -4.79 18.07
N ALA A 253 21.49 -5.63 17.55
CA ALA A 253 21.33 -7.09 17.61
C ALA A 253 22.67 -7.81 17.52
N THR A 254 22.71 -9.06 17.93
CA THR A 254 23.83 -9.98 17.69
C THR A 254 23.56 -10.77 16.43
N TRP A 255 24.45 -10.67 15.45
CA TRP A 255 24.37 -11.45 14.20
C TRP A 255 25.75 -12.03 13.89
N LYS A 256 25.81 -13.32 13.55
CA LYS A 256 27.06 -14.07 13.33
C LYS A 256 28.03 -13.96 14.53
N GLY A 257 27.46 -14.06 15.75
CA GLY A 257 28.20 -14.02 17.00
C GLY A 257 28.78 -12.64 17.38
N LYS A 258 28.42 -11.56 16.67
CA LYS A 258 28.93 -10.22 16.93
C LYS A 258 27.80 -9.22 17.21
N PRO A 259 27.88 -8.41 18.27
CA PRO A 259 26.95 -7.32 18.48
C PRO A 259 27.16 -6.26 17.39
N GLN A 260 26.09 -5.83 16.77
CA GLN A 260 26.07 -4.84 15.70
C GLN A 260 24.91 -3.86 15.90
N THR A 261 25.13 -2.65 15.40
CA THR A 261 24.16 -1.55 15.44
C THR A 261 23.88 -1.10 14.02
N TRP A 262 22.61 -0.99 13.66
CA TRP A 262 22.14 -0.35 12.44
C TRP A 262 21.37 0.90 12.80
N THR A 263 21.73 2.04 12.22
CA THR A 263 21.00 3.30 12.38
C THR A 263 20.82 3.94 11.02
N TRP A 264 19.58 4.33 10.71
CA TRP A 264 19.28 5.06 9.49
C TRP A 264 18.03 5.92 9.68
N SER A 265 17.80 6.81 8.73
CA SER A 265 16.60 7.64 8.70
C SER A 265 15.86 7.46 7.39
N PHE A 266 14.58 7.81 7.41
CA PHE A 266 13.74 7.94 6.23
C PHE A 266 12.77 9.11 6.43
N THR A 267 12.20 9.60 5.34
CA THR A 267 11.23 10.69 5.35
C THR A 267 9.90 10.20 4.79
N THR A 268 8.84 10.39 5.56
CA THR A 268 7.48 10.04 5.14
C THR A 268 7.01 10.90 3.99
N LEU A 269 6.02 10.40 3.24
CA LEU A 269 5.40 11.17 2.18
C LEU A 269 4.81 12.47 2.71
N SER A 270 5.01 13.52 1.93
CA SER A 270 4.27 14.75 2.08
C SER A 270 2.89 14.50 1.48
N LEU A 271 1.84 14.69 2.28
CA LEU A 271 0.49 14.73 1.75
C LEU A 271 0.34 16.03 0.98
N ARG A 272 -0.02 15.95 -0.31
CA ARG A 272 -0.35 17.16 -1.06
C ARG A 272 -1.57 17.82 -0.43
N THR A 273 -1.56 19.14 -0.31
CA THR A 273 -2.74 19.88 0.09
C THR A 273 -3.57 20.20 -1.15
N LEU A 274 -4.84 19.83 -1.10
CA LEU A 274 -5.83 20.05 -2.16
C LEU A 274 -6.87 21.03 -1.66
N ASP A 275 -7.30 21.95 -2.51
CA ASP A 275 -8.55 22.68 -2.28
C ASP A 275 -9.71 21.77 -2.66
N ALA A 276 -10.63 21.56 -1.71
CA ALA A 276 -11.87 20.82 -1.91
C ALA A 276 -12.74 21.37 -3.05
N SER A 277 -12.48 22.59 -3.53
CA SER A 277 -13.16 23.26 -4.64
C SER A 277 -12.45 23.14 -5.99
N ASP A 278 -11.21 22.61 -6.03
CA ASP A 278 -10.46 22.34 -7.26
C ASP A 278 -10.74 20.93 -7.77
N GLU A 279 -11.63 20.84 -8.76
CA GLU A 279 -12.07 19.56 -9.34
C GLU A 279 -10.94 18.79 -10.02
N THR A 280 -10.07 19.49 -10.76
CA THR A 280 -9.00 18.84 -11.52
C THR A 280 -7.99 18.22 -10.56
N ALA A 281 -7.64 18.96 -9.51
CA ALA A 281 -6.74 18.46 -8.48
C ALA A 281 -7.36 17.30 -7.69
N MET A 282 -8.65 17.36 -7.38
CA MET A 282 -9.37 16.27 -6.70
C MET A 282 -9.51 15.02 -7.57
N ALA A 283 -9.81 15.17 -8.87
CA ALA A 283 -9.86 14.06 -9.82
C ALA A 283 -8.51 13.36 -9.94
N GLY A 284 -7.42 14.13 -10.06
CA GLY A 284 -6.04 13.63 -10.05
C GLY A 284 -5.59 13.10 -8.69
N ALA A 285 -6.47 13.07 -7.68
CA ALA A 285 -6.19 12.57 -6.34
C ALA A 285 -6.97 11.36 -5.88
N ILE A 286 -7.82 10.82 -6.75
CA ILE A 286 -8.48 9.56 -6.49
C ILE A 286 -7.43 8.46 -6.27
N GLY A 287 -7.50 7.80 -5.10
CA GLY A 287 -6.56 6.74 -4.70
C GLY A 287 -5.22 7.23 -4.14
N ILE A 288 -5.00 8.54 -3.98
CA ILE A 288 -3.73 9.09 -3.51
C ILE A 288 -3.92 9.83 -2.17
N PRO A 289 -3.27 9.40 -1.07
CA PRO A 289 -3.33 10.08 0.23
C PRO A 289 -3.03 11.58 0.09
N SER A 290 -3.95 12.41 0.60
CA SER A 290 -3.88 13.87 0.46
C SER A 290 -4.41 14.57 1.72
N VAL A 291 -4.06 15.85 1.91
CA VAL A 291 -4.77 16.74 2.83
C VAL A 291 -5.77 17.53 2.01
N VAL A 292 -7.07 17.37 2.26
CA VAL A 292 -8.11 18.13 1.58
C VAL A 292 -8.59 19.24 2.48
N LYS A 293 -8.42 20.48 2.03
CA LYS A 293 -8.85 21.69 2.72
C LYS A 293 -10.15 22.18 2.10
N GLY A 294 -11.18 22.42 2.90
CA GLY A 294 -12.44 22.93 2.39
C GLY A 294 -13.33 23.54 3.45
N THR A 295 -14.23 24.42 3.03
CA THR A 295 -15.29 24.95 3.90
C THR A 295 -16.42 23.95 3.96
N VAL A 296 -16.88 23.64 5.17
CA VAL A 296 -18.03 22.77 5.40
C VAL A 296 -19.31 23.48 4.95
N THR A 297 -19.99 22.92 3.95
CA THR A 297 -21.26 23.46 3.44
C THR A 297 -22.47 22.84 4.10
N TYR A 298 -22.36 21.58 4.51
CA TYR A 298 -23.39 20.83 5.20
C TYR A 298 -22.79 19.77 6.11
N GLY A 299 -23.50 19.43 7.19
CA GLY A 299 -23.10 18.35 8.08
C GLY A 299 -24.33 17.61 8.60
N GLY A 300 -24.28 16.28 8.60
CA GLY A 300 -25.40 15.45 9.01
C GLY A 300 -24.98 14.07 9.49
N MET A 301 -25.99 13.25 9.77
CA MET A 301 -25.82 11.82 10.04
C MET A 301 -26.17 11.07 8.76
N MET A 302 -25.28 10.19 8.30
CA MET A 302 -25.58 9.31 7.16
C MET A 302 -26.43 8.13 7.62
N ASN A 303 -26.11 7.58 8.80
CA ASN A 303 -26.84 6.53 9.48
C ASN A 303 -26.51 6.56 11.00
N THR A 304 -26.87 5.51 11.73
CA THR A 304 -26.62 5.37 13.18
C THR A 304 -25.16 5.14 13.55
N GLU A 305 -24.25 4.99 12.58
CA GLU A 305 -22.84 4.68 12.80
C GLU A 305 -21.88 5.71 12.20
N THR A 306 -22.35 6.51 11.23
CA THR A 306 -21.53 7.42 10.42
C THR A 306 -22.13 8.81 10.39
N ALA A 307 -21.35 9.78 10.86
CA ALA A 307 -21.56 11.20 10.59
C ALA A 307 -20.88 11.58 9.26
N PHE A 308 -21.32 12.66 8.62
CA PHE A 308 -20.65 13.20 7.45
C PHE A 308 -20.62 14.71 7.42
N LEU A 309 -19.59 15.25 6.76
CA LEU A 309 -19.46 16.66 6.40
C LEU A 309 -19.29 16.78 4.89
N GLN A 310 -20.11 17.61 4.24
CA GLN A 310 -19.85 18.05 2.87
C GLN A 310 -18.90 19.24 2.93
N ILE A 311 -17.84 19.19 2.13
CA ILE A 311 -16.82 20.25 2.08
C ILE A 311 -16.61 20.72 0.63
N GLY A 312 -16.28 21.99 0.44
CA GLY A 312 -16.12 22.57 -0.90
C GLY A 312 -17.48 22.90 -1.54
N LYS A 313 -17.61 22.71 -2.86
CA LYS A 313 -18.84 23.06 -3.58
C LYS A 313 -19.86 21.92 -3.54
N SER A 314 -21.14 22.24 -3.40
CA SER A 314 -22.25 21.26 -3.40
C SER A 314 -22.54 20.63 -4.77
N LYS A 315 -21.92 21.16 -5.84
CA LYS A 315 -21.75 20.53 -7.15
C LYS A 315 -20.42 21.00 -7.70
N GLN A 316 -19.53 20.08 -8.04
CA GLN A 316 -18.16 20.39 -8.43
C GLN A 316 -17.90 19.78 -9.81
N GLY A 317 -18.38 20.52 -10.82
CA GLY A 317 -18.42 20.09 -12.22
C GLY A 317 -19.03 18.70 -12.40
N THR A 318 -18.17 17.70 -12.61
CA THR A 318 -18.50 16.29 -12.86
C THR A 318 -18.95 15.56 -11.60
N TYR A 319 -18.46 15.95 -10.42
CA TYR A 319 -18.81 15.30 -9.16
C TYR A 319 -19.98 16.00 -8.49
N GLU A 320 -20.95 15.20 -8.03
CA GLU A 320 -22.14 15.72 -7.37
C GLU A 320 -21.80 16.23 -5.96
N MET A 321 -20.88 15.59 -5.23
CA MET A 321 -20.43 16.09 -3.93
C MET A 321 -19.09 15.50 -3.49
N LEU A 322 -18.45 16.18 -2.54
CA LEU A 322 -17.32 15.69 -1.75
C LEU A 322 -17.73 15.58 -0.28
N SER A 323 -17.68 14.36 0.27
CA SER A 323 -18.08 14.06 1.65
C SER A 323 -16.93 13.49 2.48
N VAL A 324 -16.79 14.00 3.69
CA VAL A 324 -15.97 13.40 4.74
C VAL A 324 -16.85 12.45 5.54
N LEU A 325 -16.50 11.17 5.58
CA LEU A 325 -17.22 10.14 6.31
C LEU A 325 -16.50 9.82 7.61
N ILE A 326 -17.22 9.95 8.73
CA ILE A 326 -16.65 9.97 10.07
C ILE A 326 -17.43 8.99 10.95
N PRO A 327 -16.80 7.90 11.44
CA PRO A 327 -17.43 7.02 12.41
C PRO A 327 -17.87 7.80 13.64
N ILE A 328 -19.04 7.50 14.21
CA ILE A 328 -19.58 8.25 15.36
C ILE A 328 -18.64 8.23 16.57
N ALA A 329 -17.89 7.14 16.78
CA ALA A 329 -16.88 7.07 17.82
C ALA A 329 -15.80 8.15 17.63
N VAL A 330 -15.32 8.33 16.40
CA VAL A 330 -14.36 9.37 16.01
C VAL A 330 -14.98 10.76 16.10
N TRP A 331 -16.24 10.91 15.67
CA TRP A 331 -16.98 12.18 15.80
C TRP A 331 -17.08 12.65 17.27
N LYS A 332 -17.38 11.72 18.19
CA LYS A 332 -17.44 12.02 19.63
C LYS A 332 -16.08 12.50 20.18
N GLN A 333 -14.98 11.96 19.69
CA GLN A 333 -13.64 12.43 20.05
C GLN A 333 -13.36 13.83 19.49
N LEU A 334 -13.73 14.07 18.23
CA LEU A 334 -13.53 15.34 17.52
C LEU A 334 -14.36 16.50 18.08
N ALA A 335 -15.63 16.25 18.37
CA ALA A 335 -16.64 17.29 18.54
C ALA A 335 -17.49 17.11 19.81
N GLY A 336 -17.24 16.07 20.61
CA GLY A 336 -18.03 15.75 21.80
C GLY A 336 -19.50 15.54 21.47
N LYS A 337 -20.37 16.39 22.02
CA LYS A 337 -21.82 16.38 21.80
C LYS A 337 -22.27 17.29 20.65
N ALA A 338 -21.37 18.02 20.01
CA ALA A 338 -21.76 18.95 18.94
C ALA A 338 -22.29 18.18 17.72
N LYS A 339 -23.40 18.67 17.16
CA LYS A 339 -24.00 18.07 15.96
C LYS A 339 -23.14 18.38 14.73
N PRO A 340 -23.03 17.47 13.73
CA PRO A 340 -22.32 17.74 12.48
C PRO A 340 -22.72 19.04 11.79
N ALA A 341 -24.00 19.40 11.82
CA ALA A 341 -24.51 20.65 11.28
C ALA A 341 -23.84 21.92 11.87
N SER A 342 -23.31 21.85 13.09
CA SER A 342 -22.60 22.97 13.74
C SER A 342 -21.24 23.29 13.13
N PHE A 343 -20.76 22.44 12.22
CA PHE A 343 -19.51 22.66 11.49
C PHE A 343 -19.72 23.51 10.23
N LYS A 344 -20.97 23.75 9.80
CA LYS A 344 -21.27 24.57 8.62
C LYS A 344 -20.57 25.94 8.72
N GLY A 345 -19.88 26.32 7.65
CA GLY A 345 -19.11 27.56 7.55
C GLY A 345 -17.69 27.47 8.09
N LYS A 346 -17.32 26.41 8.83
CA LYS A 346 -15.94 26.22 9.28
C LYS A 346 -15.07 25.71 8.14
N THR A 347 -13.82 26.15 8.12
CA THR A 347 -12.80 25.57 7.25
C THR A 347 -12.18 24.38 7.95
N VAL A 348 -12.08 23.24 7.26
CA VAL A 348 -11.45 22.02 7.77
C VAL A 348 -10.31 21.57 6.85
N GLU A 349 -9.35 20.89 7.43
CA GLU A 349 -8.36 20.08 6.75
C GLU A 349 -8.59 18.61 7.10
N VAL A 350 -8.60 17.75 6.08
CA VAL A 350 -8.90 16.33 6.21
C VAL A 350 -7.79 15.52 5.57
N GLN A 351 -7.07 14.74 6.38
CA GLN A 351 -6.06 13.79 5.91
C GLN A 351 -6.74 12.47 5.55
N ALA A 352 -6.94 12.23 4.26
CA ALA A 352 -7.60 11.03 3.76
C ALA A 352 -7.21 10.74 2.31
N THR A 353 -7.54 9.54 1.86
CA THR A 353 -7.43 9.15 0.45
C THR A 353 -8.78 9.38 -0.23
N PRO A 354 -8.89 10.31 -1.22
CA PRO A 354 -10.11 10.48 -2.00
C PRO A 354 -10.49 9.20 -2.72
N THR A 355 -11.75 8.79 -2.59
CA THR A 355 -12.30 7.60 -3.27
C THR A 355 -13.50 7.99 -4.10
N LEU A 356 -13.58 7.51 -5.35
CA LEU A 356 -14.73 7.71 -6.23
C LEU A 356 -15.78 6.62 -5.98
N VAL A 357 -17.01 7.02 -5.71
CA VAL A 357 -18.14 6.15 -5.42
C VAL A 357 -19.26 6.42 -6.42
N GLN A 358 -19.81 5.34 -6.99
CA GLN A 358 -20.87 5.39 -8.00
C GLN A 358 -20.55 6.32 -9.20
N GLN A 359 -19.26 6.48 -9.52
CA GLN A 359 -18.78 7.37 -10.59
C GLN A 359 -19.18 8.85 -10.45
N LYS A 360 -19.68 9.27 -9.28
CA LYS A 360 -20.30 10.59 -9.08
C LYS A 360 -19.95 11.28 -7.78
N TYR A 361 -19.57 10.52 -6.76
CA TYR A 361 -19.33 11.05 -5.42
C TYR A 361 -17.88 10.83 -4.99
N LEU A 362 -17.26 11.85 -4.42
CA LEU A 362 -15.96 11.71 -3.79
C LEU A 362 -16.12 11.56 -2.28
N ASN A 363 -15.48 10.55 -1.71
CA ASN A 363 -15.50 10.29 -0.28
C ASN A 363 -14.09 10.34 0.32
N LEU A 364 -13.99 11.01 1.46
CA LEU A 364 -12.84 11.04 2.36
C LEU A 364 -13.22 10.29 3.63
N LYS A 365 -12.78 9.04 3.77
CA LYS A 365 -13.02 8.25 4.98
C LYS A 365 -11.91 8.50 5.99
N ILE A 366 -12.26 8.77 7.24
CA ILE A 366 -11.30 8.87 8.35
C ILE A 366 -11.58 7.81 9.41
N ALA A 367 -10.53 7.34 10.07
CA ALA A 367 -10.59 6.38 11.16
C ALA A 367 -10.17 6.99 12.50
N GLU A 368 -9.42 8.10 12.48
CA GLU A 368 -8.88 8.74 13.67
C GLU A 368 -9.23 10.23 13.73
N ALA A 369 -9.42 10.76 14.94
CA ALA A 369 -9.78 12.17 15.14
C ALA A 369 -8.68 13.13 14.64
N GLU A 370 -7.42 12.71 14.72
CA GLU A 370 -6.26 13.50 14.26
C GLU A 370 -6.29 13.77 12.74
N GLN A 371 -7.05 12.98 11.97
CA GLN A 371 -7.19 13.15 10.52
C GLN A 371 -8.10 14.32 10.13
N LEU A 372 -8.87 14.91 11.05
CA LEU A 372 -9.70 16.08 10.77
C LEU A 372 -9.35 17.23 11.71
N ARG A 373 -8.93 18.34 11.13
CA ARG A 373 -8.61 19.57 11.86
C ARG A 373 -9.52 20.71 11.44
N VAL A 374 -10.17 21.35 12.40
CA VAL A 374 -10.86 22.62 12.17
C VAL A 374 -9.82 23.73 12.19
N LEU A 375 -9.73 24.50 11.11
CA LEU A 375 -8.86 25.67 11.05
C LEU A 375 -9.54 26.85 11.75
N ARG A 376 -8.73 27.65 12.45
CA ARG A 376 -9.18 28.86 13.14
C ARG A 376 -9.29 30.04 12.18
#